data_AF-A0AAC9K1S7-F1
#
_entry.id   AF-A0AAC9K1S7-F1
#
_cell.length_a   1.000
_cell.length_b   1.000
_cell.length_c   1.000
_cell.angle_alpha   90.00
_cell.angle_beta   90.00
_cell.angle_gamma   90.00
#
_symmetry.space_group_name_H-M   'P 1'
#
loop_
_entity.id
_entity.type
_entity.pdbx_description
1 polymer ?
#
loop_
_entity_poly.entity_id
_entity_poly.type
_entity_poly.pdbx_seq_one_letter_code
_entity_poly.pdbx_strand_id
1 'polypeptide(L)'
;MSLEAIPVEPTSTKLGSNFEAVFDSAEIGWTKPNARAFQHVLDSLQLAPREVFFTDDSARKLIGAETLGIPIHHFTVVTALRDALTQ
;
A
#
# COMPACT_ATOMS: atom_id res chain seq x y z
N MET A 1 -21.65 -36.19 -8.04
CA MET A 1 -20.31 -35.67 -8.38
C MET A 1 -20.24 -34.29 -7.78
N SER A 2 -19.80 -34.24 -6.52
CA SER A 2 -19.75 -33.04 -5.68
C SER A 2 -18.61 -32.15 -6.12
N LEU A 3 -18.85 -30.83 -6.13
CA LEU A 3 -17.80 -29.83 -6.02
C LEU A 3 -17.98 -29.22 -4.64
N GLU A 4 -17.40 -29.85 -3.61
CA GLU A 4 -17.22 -29.14 -2.35
C GLU A 4 -16.34 -27.91 -2.63
N ALA A 5 -16.87 -26.72 -2.32
CA ALA A 5 -16.09 -25.50 -2.30
C ALA A 5 -14.94 -25.69 -1.32
N ILE A 6 -13.70 -25.52 -1.79
CA ILE A 6 -12.52 -25.51 -0.93
C ILE A 6 -12.73 -24.36 0.06
N PRO A 7 -12.75 -24.60 1.38
CA PRO A 7 -12.71 -23.50 2.33
C PRO A 7 -11.39 -22.77 2.11
N VAL A 8 -11.47 -21.53 1.64
CA VAL A 8 -10.33 -20.61 1.66
C VAL A 8 -10.09 -20.32 3.14
N GLU A 9 -9.20 -21.10 3.75
CA GLU A 9 -8.60 -20.76 5.03
C GLU A 9 -8.05 -19.33 4.89
N PRO A 10 -8.42 -18.38 5.76
CA PRO A 10 -7.79 -17.08 5.76
C PRO A 10 -6.32 -17.35 6.08
N THR A 11 -5.48 -17.27 5.04
CA THR A 11 -4.05 -17.44 5.19
C THR A 11 -3.61 -16.25 6.00
N SER A 12 -3.55 -16.44 7.32
CA SER A 12 -3.12 -15.45 8.31
C SER A 12 -1.62 -15.27 8.11
N THR A 13 -1.31 -14.58 7.02
CA THR A 13 -0.01 -14.03 6.73
C THR A 13 0.22 -13.00 7.83
N LYS A 14 1.41 -13.01 8.43
CA LYS A 14 1.86 -12.17 9.56
C LYS A 14 1.71 -10.64 9.41
N LEU A 15 0.94 -10.14 8.44
CA LEU A 15 0.57 -8.74 8.31
C LEU A 15 -0.37 -8.27 9.44
N GLY A 16 -1.28 -9.12 9.92
CA GLY A 16 -2.43 -8.65 10.71
C GLY A 16 -2.16 -7.86 12.01
N SER A 17 -0.97 -7.95 12.62
CA SER A 17 -0.68 -7.23 13.87
C SER A 17 0.00 -5.87 13.70
N ASN A 18 0.59 -5.60 12.53
CA ASN A 18 1.37 -4.38 12.29
C ASN A 18 0.66 -3.38 11.36
N PHE A 19 -0.52 -3.72 10.85
CA PHE A 19 -1.27 -2.90 9.90
C PHE A 19 -2.72 -2.78 10.35
N GLU A 20 -3.23 -1.56 10.47
CA GLU A 20 -4.63 -1.29 10.76
C GLU A 20 -5.54 -1.55 9.54
N ALA A 21 -5.00 -1.44 8.33
CA ALA A 21 -5.70 -1.68 7.07
C ALA A 21 -4.76 -2.29 6.02
N VAL A 22 -5.29 -3.17 5.18
CA VAL A 22 -4.59 -3.79 4.05
C VAL A 22 -5.46 -3.62 2.80
N PHE A 23 -4.86 -3.14 1.72
CA PHE A 23 -5.52 -2.93 0.43
C PHE A 23 -4.87 -3.80 -0.63
N ASP A 24 -5.59 -4.83 -1.09
CA ASP A 24 -5.12 -5.72 -2.16
C ASP A 24 -5.51 -5.17 -3.53
N SER A 25 -4.53 -5.03 -4.42
CA SER A 25 -4.74 -4.65 -5.83
C SER A 25 -5.75 -5.52 -6.58
N ALA A 26 -5.85 -6.81 -6.25
CA ALA A 26 -6.82 -7.73 -6.84
C ALA A 26 -8.26 -7.39 -6.44
N GLU A 27 -8.45 -6.84 -5.24
CA GLU A 27 -9.76 -6.44 -4.71
C GLU A 27 -10.14 -5.03 -5.16
N ILE A 28 -9.19 -4.08 -5.14
CA ILE A 28 -9.47 -2.66 -5.48
C ILE A 28 -9.45 -2.38 -6.99
N GLY A 29 -8.96 -3.33 -7.80
CA GLY A 29 -8.95 -3.25 -9.27
C GLY A 29 -7.90 -2.32 -9.89
N TRP A 30 -7.02 -1.73 -9.08
CA TRP A 30 -5.93 -0.86 -9.53
C TRP A 30 -4.60 -1.29 -8.94
N THR A 31 -3.56 -1.26 -9.77
CA THR A 31 -2.17 -1.53 -9.37
C THR A 31 -1.33 -0.27 -9.44
N LYS A 32 -0.33 -0.17 -8.57
CA LYS A 32 0.73 0.84 -8.69
C LYS A 32 1.45 0.67 -10.04
N PRO A 33 1.79 1.74 -10.78
CA PRO A 33 1.78 3.15 -10.37
C PRO A 33 0.49 3.92 -10.73
N ASN A 34 -0.63 3.24 -11.01
CA ASN A 34 -1.87 3.95 -11.32
C ASN A 34 -2.29 4.79 -10.10
N ALA A 35 -2.42 6.11 -10.27
CA ALA A 35 -2.80 7.05 -9.22
C ALA A 35 -4.11 6.65 -8.51
N ARG A 36 -5.03 5.95 -9.21
CA ARG A 36 -6.29 5.45 -8.63
C ARG A 36 -6.09 4.46 -7.48
N ALA A 37 -4.99 3.69 -7.48
CA ALA A 37 -4.68 2.81 -6.36
C ALA A 37 -4.39 3.61 -5.08
N PHE A 38 -3.68 4.74 -5.21
CA PHE A 38 -3.34 5.62 -4.09
C PHE A 38 -4.54 6.47 -3.66
N GLN A 39 -5.33 6.97 -4.61
CA GLN A 39 -6.56 7.70 -4.30
C GLN A 39 -7.54 6.83 -3.53
N HIS A 40 -7.69 5.55 -3.91
CA HIS A 40 -8.54 4.61 -3.18
C HIS A 40 -8.12 4.47 -1.71
N VAL A 41 -6.81 4.41 -1.44
CA VAL A 41 -6.28 4.35 -0.06
C VAL A 41 -6.57 5.64 0.70
N LEU A 42 -6.32 6.81 0.09
CA LEU A 42 -6.60 8.11 0.71
C LEU A 42 -8.09 8.27 1.05
N ASP A 43 -8.97 7.93 0.12
CA ASP A 43 -10.42 8.01 0.30
C ASP A 43 -10.90 7.06 1.40
N SER A 44 -10.36 5.83 1.43
CA SER A 44 -10.75 4.81 2.41
C SER A 44 -10.28 5.17 3.82
N LEU A 45 -9.11 5.77 3.95
CA LEU A 45 -8.55 6.22 5.24
C LEU A 45 -9.05 7.63 5.63
N GLN A 46 -9.71 8.35 4.72
CA GLN A 46 -10.14 9.74 4.89
C GLN A 46 -8.99 10.70 5.25
N LEU A 47 -7.82 10.49 4.62
CA LEU A 47 -6.61 11.29 4.84
C LEU A 47 -6.29 12.15 3.63
N ALA A 48 -5.74 13.34 3.87
CA ALA A 48 -5.16 14.16 2.82
C ALA A 48 -3.82 13.54 2.35
N PRO A 49 -3.41 13.76 1.08
CA PRO A 49 -2.14 13.22 0.56
C PRO A 49 -0.92 13.52 1.43
N ARG A 50 -0.84 14.74 1.98
CA ARG A 50 0.26 15.21 2.85
C ARG A 50 0.33 14.53 4.22
N GLU A 51 -0.74 13.84 4.63
CA GLU A 51 -0.81 13.10 5.89
C GLU A 51 -0.37 11.64 5.73
N VAL A 52 -0.07 11.22 4.49
CA VAL A 52 0.37 9.87 4.16
C VAL A 52 1.81 9.90 3.67
N PHE A 53 2.62 8.98 4.15
CA PHE A 53 3.96 8.74 3.64
C PHE A 53 3.97 7.40 2.89
N PHE A 54 4.45 7.39 1.65
CA PHE A 54 4.51 6.17 0.85
C PHE A 54 5.95 5.74 0.56
N THR A 55 6.22 4.45 0.77
CA THR A 55 7.51 3.84 0.45
C THR A 55 7.34 2.51 -0.26
N ASP A 56 8.21 2.26 -1.23
CA ASP A 56 8.25 1.04 -2.05
C ASP A 56 9.70 0.86 -2.55
N ASP A 57 10.11 -0.38 -2.79
CA ASP A 57 11.44 -0.72 -3.31
C ASP A 57 11.56 -0.46 -4.83
N SER A 58 10.43 -0.24 -5.51
CA SER A 58 10.38 0.08 -6.92
C SER A 58 10.13 1.58 -7.15
N ALA A 59 11.15 2.30 -7.60
CA ALA A 59 11.04 3.72 -7.94
C ALA A 59 9.87 4.02 -8.91
N ARG A 60 9.60 3.13 -9.87
CA ARG A 60 8.49 3.29 -10.82
C ARG A 60 7.13 3.33 -10.11
N LYS A 61 6.95 2.60 -9.02
CA LYS A 61 5.68 2.55 -8.29
C LYS A 61 5.40 3.84 -7.52
N LEU A 62 6.43 4.60 -7.16
CA LEU A 62 6.31 5.85 -6.39
C LEU A 62 5.61 6.98 -7.18
N ILE A 63 5.79 6.99 -8.50
CA ILE A 63 5.28 8.06 -9.39
C ILE A 63 3.77 8.28 -9.19
N GLY A 64 2.99 7.21 -9.01
CA GLY A 64 1.55 7.33 -8.80
C GLY A 64 1.18 8.06 -7.51
N ALA A 65 1.92 7.84 -6.42
CA ALA A 65 1.72 8.52 -5.15
C ALA A 65 2.16 9.99 -5.25
N GLU A 66 3.32 10.23 -5.85
CA GLU A 66 3.89 11.57 -6.04
C GLU A 66 2.94 12.49 -6.83
N THR A 67 2.28 11.96 -7.88
CA THR A 67 1.31 12.75 -8.66
C THR A 67 0.10 13.24 -7.87
N LEU A 68 -0.22 12.60 -6.73
CA LEU A 68 -1.28 13.03 -5.82
C LEU A 68 -0.78 13.98 -4.72
N GLY A 69 0.52 14.28 -4.68
CA GLY A 69 1.14 15.07 -3.62
C GLY A 69 1.40 14.30 -2.33
N ILE A 70 1.48 12.96 -2.40
CA ILE A 70 1.88 12.12 -1.27
C ILE A 70 3.42 12.20 -1.13
N PRO A 71 3.96 12.55 0.05
CA PRO A 71 5.38 12.35 0.37
C PRO A 71 5.85 10.92 0.10
N ILE A 72 6.90 10.77 -0.72
CA ILE A 72 7.44 9.47 -1.09
C ILE A 72 8.89 9.28 -0.63
N HIS A 73 9.26 8.02 -0.39
CA HIS A 73 10.66 7.62 -0.23
C HIS A 73 10.93 6.28 -0.93
N HIS A 74 11.93 6.25 -1.81
CA HIS A 74 12.39 5.01 -2.44
C HIS A 74 13.12 4.15 -1.41
N PHE A 75 12.50 3.03 -1.04
CA PHE A 75 13.09 2.11 -0.08
C PHE A 75 14.30 1.40 -0.71
N THR A 76 15.48 1.65 -0.13
CA THR A 76 16.74 0.98 -0.53
C THR A 76 17.36 0.25 0.65
N VAL A 77 17.44 0.91 1.81
CA VAL A 77 17.96 0.37 3.06
C VAL A 77 17.19 0.92 4.26
N VAL A 78 17.19 0.16 5.36
CA VAL A 78 16.44 0.50 6.58
C VAL A 78 16.91 1.81 7.23
N THR A 79 18.21 2.10 7.20
CA THR A 79 18.75 3.35 7.77
C THR A 79 18.20 4.57 7.07
N ALA A 80 18.21 4.59 5.74
CA ALA A 80 17.67 5.68 4.94
C ALA A 80 16.16 5.89 5.17
N LEU A 81 15.38 4.81 5.30
CA LEU A 81 13.96 4.92 5.61
C LEU A 81 13.74 5.50 7.01
N ARG A 82 14.53 5.10 8.02
CA ARG A 82 14.42 5.66 9.37
C ARG A 82 14.73 7.14 9.39
N ASP A 83 15.78 7.57 8.69
CA ASP A 83 16.14 8.97 8.58
C ASP A 83 14.97 9.77 7.95
N ALA A 84 14.38 9.26 6.86
CA ALA A 84 13.24 9.89 6.19
C ALA A 84 11.97 9.98 7.06
N LEU A 85 11.77 9.06 8.02
CA LEU A 85 10.61 9.06 8.92
C LEU A 85 10.76 9.97 10.14
N THR A 86 11.95 10.53 10.36
CA THR A 86 12.25 11.36 11.55
C THR A 86 12.53 12.82 11.21
N GLN A 87 12.39 13.20 9.93
CA GLN A 87 12.47 14.57 9.45
C GLN A 87 11.13 15.28 9.61
#